data_AF-A0A7W0WQ25-F1
#
_entry.id   AF-A0A7W0WQ25-F1
#
_cell.length_a   1.000
_cell.length_b   1.000
_cell.length_c   1.000
_cell.angle_alpha   90.00
_cell.angle_beta   90.00
_cell.angle_gamma   90.00
#
_symmetry.space_group_name_H-M   'P 1'
#
loop_
_entity.id
_entity.type
_entity.pdbx_description
1 polymer ?
#
loop_
_entity_poly.entity_id
_entity_poly.type
_entity_poly.pdbx_seq_one_letter_code
_entity_poly.pdbx_strand_id
1 'polypeptide(L)'
;MATLLAILPIAGCDREAGPPAAPPDAAPGPGAEGDESPIQALYLCGNRFVLINAHPFPVRVTWRVQGTDEHGEQMLRAAPAGDPAISEVELAVRHEGSLALYRGDELLVVRAHERTACEPVTGGPSFAAAATSSAGAWSPPVAWPIVPLHMHLLRNGRVLGWGKFDAPYVYDPATGNFAAEPVGAWLFCAGHSFLPDGRLLVAGGHISDDHGLADTHLFDPGTGSWETAPPMRKGRWYPTTTTLPNGEVLVLAGRDENGVTVTVPEVWTGSGWRALTGASRTLPYYPRAFVAPNGKVFYAGEEQVSRWLTTTGSGGWSTGPTRTYGSRNYGAAVMYLPGKILYAGGGRTTATAETIDLNAASPAWKRTASMAYPRRHLNATVLPTGEVLVTGGSRGTSFNEPSLAVHVAEIWNPATGAWTQVASNAVDRTYHSTSLLLPDGRVLHAASGNALLADGTPSPDQKNAEFYSPPYLFKGTRPTISSAPTSARYGQSFVVGTSSPAAVAKVSFIALGSTTHAFDANQRFMWLDFTTTTGGISVKAPASRNLAPPGYYMLFTLNGNGVPSKARIIRLR
;
A
#
# COMPACT_ATOMS: atom_id res chain seq x y z
N MET A 1 -24.08 -72.06 -16.73
CA MET A 1 -22.96 -72.14 -17.70
C MET A 1 -21.66 -71.73 -17.00
N ALA A 2 -20.50 -71.93 -17.63
CA ALA A 2 -19.24 -72.16 -16.92
C ALA A 2 -18.57 -70.93 -16.28
N THR A 3 -17.83 -71.21 -15.21
CA THR A 3 -16.90 -70.34 -14.46
C THR A 3 -15.52 -70.28 -15.12
N LEU A 4 -14.76 -69.18 -14.96
CA LEU A 4 -13.40 -69.21 -14.36
C LEU A 4 -12.77 -67.81 -14.13
N LEU A 5 -11.74 -67.77 -13.27
CA LEU A 5 -10.76 -66.68 -13.10
C LEU A 5 -9.50 -66.96 -13.95
N ALA A 6 -8.65 -65.95 -14.21
CA ALA A 6 -7.19 -66.01 -13.95
C ALA A 6 -6.35 -64.75 -14.38
N ILE A 7 -5.66 -64.13 -13.41
CA ILE A 7 -4.19 -63.84 -13.35
C ILE A 7 -3.52 -62.84 -14.35
N LEU A 8 -2.55 -62.05 -13.83
CA LEU A 8 -1.64 -61.11 -14.54
C LEU A 8 -0.34 -61.77 -15.07
N PRO A 9 0.40 -61.09 -15.98
CA PRO A 9 1.79 -60.72 -15.68
C PRO A 9 2.21 -59.28 -16.11
N ILE A 10 3.52 -58.97 -16.08
CA ILE A 10 4.15 -57.63 -16.14
C ILE A 10 5.21 -57.53 -17.29
N ALA A 11 5.58 -56.30 -17.68
CA ALA A 11 6.65 -55.84 -18.61
C ALA A 11 6.29 -55.75 -20.12
N GLY A 12 6.91 -54.86 -20.94
CA GLY A 12 7.83 -53.74 -20.64
C GLY A 12 8.50 -53.09 -21.88
N CYS A 13 9.07 -51.88 -21.70
CA CYS A 13 10.01 -51.12 -22.56
C CYS A 13 9.56 -50.35 -23.84
N ASP A 14 10.22 -49.19 -24.02
CA ASP A 14 10.57 -48.38 -25.22
C ASP A 14 9.49 -47.76 -26.15
N ARG A 15 9.53 -46.49 -26.59
CA ARG A 15 10.57 -45.55 -27.18
C ARG A 15 10.71 -45.71 -28.72
N GLU A 16 10.82 -44.65 -29.55
CA GLU A 16 10.68 -43.18 -29.35
C GLU A 16 9.47 -42.61 -30.16
N ALA A 17 9.42 -41.53 -30.96
CA ALA A 17 10.35 -40.51 -31.48
C ALA A 17 9.59 -39.17 -31.77
N GLY A 18 10.26 -38.13 -32.29
CA GLY A 18 9.68 -36.78 -32.50
C GLY A 18 9.88 -36.14 -33.90
N PRO A 19 9.23 -34.98 -34.19
CA PRO A 19 9.26 -34.27 -35.48
C PRO A 19 10.52 -33.36 -35.67
N PRO A 20 10.80 -32.89 -36.90
CA PRO A 20 12.14 -32.43 -37.30
C PRO A 20 12.47 -30.95 -37.06
N ALA A 21 13.76 -30.62 -37.18
CA ALA A 21 14.34 -29.28 -37.01
C ALA A 21 14.14 -28.35 -38.23
N ALA A 22 14.25 -27.04 -37.97
CA ALA A 22 14.20 -25.94 -38.95
C ALA A 22 15.59 -25.28 -39.12
N PRO A 23 15.86 -24.57 -40.24
CA PRO A 23 17.18 -24.01 -40.56
C PRO A 23 17.54 -22.75 -39.77
N PRO A 24 18.83 -22.36 -39.71
CA PRO A 24 19.31 -21.16 -39.02
C PRO A 24 19.04 -19.85 -39.81
N ASP A 25 19.38 -18.73 -39.16
CA ASP A 25 19.47 -17.36 -39.68
C ASP A 25 18.16 -16.65 -40.08
N ALA A 26 17.36 -16.29 -39.06
CA ALA A 26 16.48 -15.13 -39.08
C ALA A 26 16.45 -14.44 -37.71
N ALA A 27 16.58 -13.10 -37.67
CA ALA A 27 16.51 -12.33 -36.43
C ALA A 27 15.05 -12.19 -35.95
N PRO A 28 14.75 -12.38 -34.64
CA PRO A 28 13.39 -12.34 -34.14
C PRO A 28 12.81 -10.91 -34.11
N GLY A 29 11.61 -10.75 -34.65
CA GLY A 29 10.77 -9.57 -34.45
C GLY A 29 10.07 -9.57 -33.07
N PRO A 30 9.29 -8.52 -32.75
CA PRO A 30 8.61 -8.40 -31.46
C PRO A 30 7.54 -9.50 -31.27
N GLY A 31 7.75 -10.37 -30.27
CA GLY A 31 6.83 -11.43 -29.88
C GLY A 31 5.61 -10.94 -29.10
N ALA A 32 4.61 -11.82 -28.95
CA ALA A 32 3.35 -11.52 -28.27
C ALA A 32 3.46 -11.50 -26.73
N GLU A 33 2.57 -10.75 -26.07
CA GLU A 33 2.42 -10.77 -24.60
C GLU A 33 1.96 -12.15 -24.14
N GLY A 34 2.82 -12.92 -23.47
CA GLY A 34 2.46 -14.29 -23.04
C GLY A 34 3.47 -15.05 -22.17
N ASP A 35 4.72 -14.61 -22.05
CA ASP A 35 5.73 -15.30 -21.22
C ASP A 35 6.73 -14.29 -20.61
N GLU A 36 6.55 -13.96 -19.32
CA GLU A 36 7.59 -13.31 -18.51
C GLU A 36 8.36 -14.40 -17.76
N SER A 37 9.64 -14.58 -18.10
CA SER A 37 10.50 -15.59 -17.48
C SER A 37 10.43 -15.51 -15.94
N PRO A 38 10.24 -16.65 -15.24
CA PRO A 38 10.17 -16.69 -13.78
C PRO A 38 11.53 -16.38 -13.11
N ILE A 39 12.62 -16.33 -13.89
CA ILE A 39 13.90 -15.77 -13.46
C ILE A 39 14.12 -14.43 -14.18
N GLN A 40 14.18 -13.34 -13.43
CA GLN A 40 14.39 -11.99 -13.98
C GLN A 40 15.69 -11.37 -13.44
N ALA A 41 16.14 -10.31 -14.09
CA ALA A 41 17.22 -9.45 -13.61
C ALA A 41 16.83 -7.98 -13.80
N LEU A 42 17.08 -7.15 -12.79
CA LEU A 42 16.85 -5.72 -12.79
C LEU A 42 18.17 -4.99 -12.53
N TYR A 43 18.41 -3.90 -13.24
CA TYR A 43 19.51 -2.98 -12.92
C TYR A 43 19.10 -2.07 -11.74
N LEU A 44 20.00 -1.85 -10.78
CA LEU A 44 19.78 -0.88 -9.70
C LEU A 44 20.47 0.45 -9.99
N CYS A 45 21.80 0.41 -9.98
CA CYS A 45 22.72 1.53 -10.13
C CYS A 45 24.17 1.03 -10.10
N GLY A 46 25.12 1.80 -10.61
CA GLY A 46 26.53 1.40 -10.68
C GLY A 46 26.65 0.01 -11.31
N ASN A 47 27.38 -0.90 -10.65
CA ASN A 47 27.54 -2.29 -11.06
C ASN A 47 26.65 -3.25 -10.23
N ARG A 48 25.46 -2.80 -9.78
CA ARG A 48 24.55 -3.56 -8.90
C ARG A 48 23.27 -3.94 -9.64
N PHE A 49 22.91 -5.22 -9.52
CA PHE A 49 21.72 -5.82 -10.10
C PHE A 49 20.90 -6.54 -9.03
N VAL A 50 19.61 -6.72 -9.26
CA VAL A 50 18.74 -7.60 -8.46
C VAL A 50 18.28 -8.73 -9.35
N LEU A 51 18.65 -9.95 -8.98
CA LEU A 51 18.24 -11.20 -9.62
C LEU A 51 16.97 -11.68 -8.92
N ILE A 52 15.98 -12.17 -9.66
CA ILE A 52 14.64 -12.47 -9.15
C ILE A 52 14.32 -13.94 -9.45
N ASN A 53 13.70 -14.63 -8.49
CA ASN A 53 13.11 -15.94 -8.67
C ASN A 53 11.64 -15.94 -8.22
N ALA A 54 10.73 -16.19 -9.15
CA ALA A 54 9.29 -16.35 -8.89
C ALA A 54 8.87 -17.81 -8.64
N HIS A 55 9.78 -18.79 -8.75
CA HIS A 55 9.47 -20.19 -8.44
C HIS A 55 9.31 -20.43 -6.92
N PRO A 56 8.40 -21.34 -6.50
CA PRO A 56 8.22 -21.75 -5.11
C PRO A 56 9.33 -22.69 -4.59
N PHE A 57 10.46 -22.77 -5.29
CA PHE A 57 11.64 -23.56 -4.94
C PHE A 57 12.92 -22.79 -5.29
N PRO A 58 14.05 -23.04 -4.60
CA PRO A 58 15.31 -22.39 -4.91
C PRO A 58 15.82 -22.74 -6.31
N VAL A 59 16.46 -21.78 -6.99
CA VAL A 59 17.04 -21.96 -8.32
C VAL A 59 18.49 -21.52 -8.31
N ARG A 60 19.41 -22.42 -8.68
CA ARG A 60 20.79 -22.04 -8.99
C ARG A 60 20.84 -21.46 -10.41
N VAL A 61 21.45 -20.30 -10.54
CA VAL A 61 21.82 -19.70 -11.83
C VAL A 61 23.33 -19.52 -11.88
N THR A 62 23.91 -19.60 -13.08
CA THR A 62 25.24 -19.02 -13.34
C THR A 62 25.05 -17.63 -13.96
N TRP A 63 26.04 -16.75 -13.80
CA TRP A 63 25.95 -15.38 -14.29
C TRP A 63 27.26 -14.94 -14.92
N ARG A 64 27.18 -14.05 -15.93
CA ARG A 64 28.34 -13.49 -16.66
C ARG A 64 28.11 -12.01 -16.99
N VAL A 65 29.14 -11.19 -16.85
CA VAL A 65 29.13 -9.78 -17.29
C VAL A 65 29.66 -9.72 -18.72
N GLN A 66 28.76 -9.45 -19.67
CA GLN A 66 29.06 -9.47 -21.10
C GLN A 66 30.17 -8.48 -21.47
N GLY A 67 31.15 -8.96 -22.25
CA GLY A 67 32.35 -8.21 -22.62
C GLY A 67 33.51 -8.33 -21.62
N THR A 68 33.40 -9.18 -20.59
CA THR A 68 34.44 -9.41 -19.59
C THR A 68 34.54 -10.89 -19.20
N ASP A 69 35.64 -11.28 -18.56
CA ASP A 69 35.80 -12.62 -17.96
C ASP A 69 35.03 -12.78 -16.63
N GLU A 70 34.32 -11.76 -16.15
CA GLU A 70 33.67 -11.82 -14.84
C GLU A 70 32.39 -12.65 -14.85
N HIS A 71 32.39 -13.70 -14.03
CA HIS A 71 31.32 -14.67 -13.90
C HIS A 71 31.23 -15.24 -12.49
N GLY A 72 30.16 -15.98 -12.21
CA GLY A 72 30.00 -16.75 -10.98
C GLY A 72 28.71 -17.58 -10.97
N GLU A 73 28.40 -18.14 -9.81
CA GLU A 73 27.09 -18.73 -9.52
C GLU A 73 26.32 -17.87 -8.52
N GLN A 74 24.99 -17.99 -8.54
CA GLN A 74 24.12 -17.50 -7.47
C GLN A 74 23.01 -18.50 -7.20
N MET A 75 22.80 -18.84 -5.92
CA MET A 75 21.57 -19.51 -5.50
C MET A 75 20.50 -18.45 -5.22
N LEU A 76 19.42 -18.50 -5.98
CA LEU A 76 18.19 -17.73 -5.72
C LEU A 76 17.32 -18.56 -4.78
N ARG A 77 16.76 -17.95 -3.73
CA ARG A 77 15.89 -18.67 -2.78
C ARG A 77 14.53 -18.94 -3.43
N ALA A 78 13.68 -19.75 -2.79
CA ALA A 78 12.28 -19.88 -3.18
C ALA A 78 11.54 -18.56 -2.91
N ALA A 79 10.56 -18.21 -3.74
CA ALA A 79 9.49 -17.30 -3.31
C ALA A 79 8.81 -17.92 -2.06
N PRO A 80 8.53 -17.16 -0.97
CA PRO A 80 7.99 -17.74 0.25
C PRO A 80 6.58 -18.31 0.02
N ALA A 81 6.30 -19.47 0.59
CA ALA A 81 4.95 -20.01 0.63
C ALA A 81 4.02 -19.01 1.35
N GLY A 82 2.97 -18.56 0.67
CA GLY A 82 2.05 -17.57 1.22
C GLY A 82 2.45 -16.09 1.05
N ASP A 83 3.49 -15.76 0.27
CA ASP A 83 3.83 -14.37 -0.07
C ASP A 83 3.97 -14.19 -1.60
N PRO A 84 3.29 -13.23 -2.25
CA PRO A 84 3.60 -12.83 -3.63
C PRO A 84 5.00 -12.20 -3.80
N ALA A 85 5.79 -12.05 -2.73
CA ALA A 85 7.20 -11.75 -2.80
C ALA A 85 7.99 -12.82 -3.59
N ILE A 86 8.29 -12.49 -4.84
CA ILE A 86 9.39 -13.10 -5.58
C ILE A 86 10.69 -13.04 -4.75
N SER A 87 11.45 -14.13 -4.72
CA SER A 87 12.75 -14.16 -4.03
C SER A 87 13.79 -13.43 -4.86
N GLU A 88 14.11 -12.21 -4.47
CA GLU A 88 15.22 -11.47 -5.06
C GLU A 88 16.56 -11.76 -4.34
N VAL A 89 17.67 -11.62 -5.05
CA VAL A 89 19.04 -11.63 -4.52
C VAL A 89 19.79 -10.48 -5.19
N GLU A 90 20.53 -9.69 -4.40
CA GLU A 90 21.35 -8.63 -5.00
C GLU A 90 22.69 -9.21 -5.47
N LEU A 91 23.10 -8.86 -6.68
CA LEU A 91 24.42 -9.17 -7.23
C LEU A 91 25.15 -7.84 -7.52
N ALA A 92 26.27 -7.62 -6.83
CA ALA A 92 27.24 -6.61 -7.21
C ALA A 92 28.35 -7.27 -8.03
N VAL A 93 28.64 -6.73 -9.21
CA VAL A 93 29.75 -7.16 -10.08
C VAL A 93 30.85 -6.10 -10.07
N ARG A 94 32.08 -6.46 -10.47
CA ARG A 94 33.22 -5.53 -10.46
C ARG A 94 33.28 -4.65 -11.70
N HIS A 95 32.84 -5.14 -12.86
CA HIS A 95 32.99 -4.43 -14.14
C HIS A 95 31.66 -3.85 -14.67
N GLU A 96 31.74 -2.77 -15.47
CA GLU A 96 30.60 -2.28 -16.22
C GLU A 96 30.30 -3.20 -17.42
N GLY A 97 29.14 -3.83 -17.43
CA GLY A 97 28.68 -4.63 -18.57
C GLY A 97 27.29 -5.22 -18.34
N SER A 98 26.60 -5.59 -19.41
CA SER A 98 25.28 -6.22 -19.33
C SER A 98 25.36 -7.57 -18.62
N LEU A 99 24.48 -7.82 -17.66
CA LEU A 99 24.45 -9.07 -16.91
C LEU A 99 23.61 -10.11 -17.64
N ALA A 100 24.19 -11.27 -17.95
CA ALA A 100 23.50 -12.45 -18.46
C ALA A 100 23.38 -13.52 -17.36
N LEU A 101 22.19 -14.09 -17.18
CA LEU A 101 21.93 -15.23 -16.28
C LEU A 101 21.64 -16.50 -17.08
N TYR A 102 22.13 -17.65 -16.60
CA TYR A 102 21.97 -18.95 -17.26
C TYR A 102 21.55 -20.06 -16.28
N ARG A 103 20.95 -21.14 -16.82
CA ARG A 103 20.68 -22.41 -16.13
C ARG A 103 21.38 -23.53 -16.91
N GLY A 104 22.56 -23.96 -16.43
CA GLY A 104 23.48 -24.69 -17.30
C GLY A 104 23.89 -23.79 -18.48
N ASP A 105 23.66 -24.24 -19.70
CA ASP A 105 23.91 -23.47 -20.93
C ASP A 105 22.69 -22.67 -21.43
N GLU A 106 21.49 -22.87 -20.86
CA GLU A 106 20.27 -22.12 -21.19
C GLU A 106 20.39 -20.66 -20.73
N LEU A 107 20.29 -19.70 -21.64
CA LEU A 107 20.24 -18.26 -21.33
C LEU A 107 18.83 -17.87 -20.83
N LEU A 108 18.72 -17.42 -19.58
CA LEU A 108 17.45 -17.09 -18.94
C LEU A 108 17.03 -15.63 -19.15
N VAL A 109 17.97 -14.70 -19.02
CA VAL A 109 17.74 -13.25 -19.10
C VAL A 109 19.07 -12.51 -19.34
N VAL A 110 19.02 -11.42 -20.10
CA VAL A 110 20.08 -10.41 -20.18
C VAL A 110 19.51 -9.09 -19.69
N ARG A 111 20.19 -8.42 -18.74
CA ARG A 111 19.88 -7.04 -18.36
C ARG A 111 20.99 -6.10 -18.80
N ALA A 112 20.62 -5.08 -19.57
CA ALA A 112 21.52 -3.97 -19.90
C ALA A 112 22.05 -3.29 -18.62
N HIS A 113 23.29 -2.84 -18.69
CA HIS A 113 23.88 -1.96 -17.68
C HIS A 113 23.49 -0.51 -17.98
N GLU A 114 22.57 0.06 -17.21
CA GLU A 114 21.95 1.36 -17.53
C GLU A 114 22.83 2.58 -17.16
N ARG A 115 24.11 2.33 -16.81
CA ARG A 115 25.22 3.30 -16.56
C ARG A 115 24.86 4.48 -15.65
N THR A 116 23.87 4.30 -14.80
CA THR A 116 23.42 5.30 -13.84
C THR A 116 24.17 5.06 -12.54
N ALA A 117 25.04 5.99 -12.15
CA ALA A 117 25.81 5.87 -10.91
C ALA A 117 24.89 5.58 -9.71
N CYS A 118 25.38 4.80 -8.74
CA CYS A 118 24.69 4.76 -7.46
C CYS A 118 24.82 6.13 -6.82
N GLU A 119 23.69 6.79 -6.61
CA GLU A 119 23.58 7.88 -5.65
C GLU A 119 24.30 7.43 -4.37
N PRO A 120 25.32 8.17 -3.90
CA PRO A 120 25.97 7.82 -2.66
C PRO A 120 24.89 7.83 -1.58
N VAL A 121 24.83 6.77 -0.77
CA VAL A 121 24.13 6.84 0.51
C VAL A 121 24.98 7.75 1.39
N THR A 122 24.86 9.06 1.15
CA THR A 122 25.29 10.09 2.08
C THR A 122 24.47 9.86 3.33
N GLY A 123 25.11 9.18 4.29
CA GLY A 123 24.69 9.23 5.66
C GLY A 123 24.74 10.69 6.08
N GLY A 124 23.59 11.39 5.93
CA GLY A 124 23.36 12.68 6.56
C GLY A 124 23.78 12.55 8.02
N PRO A 125 24.45 13.57 8.58
CA PRO A 125 25.12 13.45 9.88
C PRO A 125 24.16 12.85 10.89
N SER A 126 24.62 11.80 11.59
CA SER A 126 23.76 11.00 12.47
C SER A 126 23.24 11.86 13.61
N PHE A 127 22.05 12.44 13.42
CA PHE A 127 21.31 13.16 14.43
C PHE A 127 20.74 12.14 15.43
N ALA A 128 21.62 11.71 16.34
CA ALA A 128 21.20 11.21 17.65
C ALA A 128 20.17 12.19 18.24
N ALA A 129 19.07 11.64 18.77
CA ALA A 129 17.78 12.32 18.82
C ALA A 129 17.80 13.73 19.43
N ALA A 130 17.67 14.75 18.59
CA ALA A 130 17.39 16.13 18.98
C ALA A 130 16.05 16.56 18.36
N ALA A 131 15.00 16.61 19.18
CA ALA A 131 13.67 17.08 18.78
C ALA A 131 13.66 18.61 18.61
N THR A 132 14.23 19.08 17.51
CA THR A 132 14.16 20.49 17.09
C THR A 132 12.76 20.79 16.54
N SER A 133 12.31 22.05 16.65
CA SER A 133 11.02 22.48 16.10
C SER A 133 10.88 22.27 14.58
N SER A 134 12.00 22.20 13.86
CA SER A 134 12.08 21.85 12.44
C SER A 134 11.97 20.35 12.15
N ALA A 135 12.34 19.47 13.10
CA ALA A 135 12.25 18.02 12.98
C ALA A 135 10.94 17.43 13.57
N GLY A 136 10.14 18.23 14.25
CA GLY A 136 8.96 17.74 14.97
C GLY A 136 9.32 16.95 16.22
N ALA A 137 8.35 16.24 16.80
CA ALA A 137 8.56 15.43 18.00
C ALA A 137 7.63 14.22 18.06
N TRP A 138 8.14 13.10 18.57
CA TRP A 138 7.35 11.93 18.96
C TRP A 138 6.99 11.99 20.44
N SER A 139 5.80 11.50 20.80
CA SER A 139 5.50 11.16 22.19
C SER A 139 6.26 9.90 22.63
N PRO A 140 6.45 9.67 23.94
CA PRO A 140 6.75 8.33 24.44
C PRO A 140 5.72 7.30 23.96
N PRO A 141 6.07 6.00 23.90
CA PRO A 141 5.12 4.94 23.58
C PRO A 141 3.98 4.85 24.60
N VAL A 142 2.75 4.79 24.09
CA VAL A 142 1.52 4.60 24.86
C VAL A 142 1.03 3.18 24.64
N ALA A 143 0.76 2.45 25.73
CA ALA A 143 0.28 1.07 25.66
C ALA A 143 -1.08 0.98 24.96
N TRP A 144 -1.27 -0.10 24.20
CA TRP A 144 -2.56 -0.54 23.63
C TRP A 144 -2.90 -1.92 24.19
N PRO A 145 -4.18 -2.31 24.31
CA PRO A 145 -4.56 -3.66 24.76
C PRO A 145 -4.17 -4.77 23.78
N ILE A 146 -3.93 -4.40 22.52
CA ILE A 146 -3.77 -5.27 21.35
C ILE A 146 -2.57 -4.83 20.52
N VAL A 147 -2.18 -5.63 19.52
CA VAL A 147 -1.36 -5.12 18.40
C VAL A 147 -2.34 -4.61 17.33
N PRO A 148 -2.43 -3.30 17.04
CA PRO A 148 -3.41 -2.77 16.07
C PRO A 148 -2.95 -2.90 14.61
N LEU A 149 -3.05 -4.13 14.10
CA LEU A 149 -2.70 -4.54 12.73
C LEU A 149 -3.54 -3.84 11.66
N HIS A 150 -4.76 -3.45 12.02
CA HIS A 150 -5.67 -2.63 11.22
C HIS A 150 -6.07 -1.40 12.06
N MET A 151 -6.11 -0.21 11.46
CA MET A 151 -6.56 1.03 12.13
C MET A 151 -7.42 1.91 11.23
N HIS A 152 -8.48 2.50 11.79
CA HIS A 152 -9.49 3.26 11.04
C HIS A 152 -9.91 4.51 11.81
N LEU A 153 -9.78 5.70 11.19
CA LEU A 153 -10.27 6.94 11.77
C LEU A 153 -11.79 7.02 11.58
N LEU A 154 -12.53 7.04 12.68
CA LEU A 154 -13.99 7.04 12.66
C LEU A 154 -14.59 8.44 12.47
N ARG A 155 -15.82 8.53 11.97
CA ARG A 155 -16.55 9.81 11.76
C ARG A 155 -16.76 10.65 13.03
N ASN A 156 -16.57 10.07 14.20
CA ASN A 156 -16.63 10.72 15.52
C ASN A 156 -15.25 11.20 16.04
N GLY A 157 -14.16 10.96 15.30
CA GLY A 157 -12.79 11.33 15.68
C GLY A 157 -12.04 10.30 16.53
N ARG A 158 -12.66 9.17 16.88
CA ARG A 158 -12.04 8.02 17.54
C ARG A 158 -11.32 7.11 16.53
N VAL A 159 -10.50 6.18 17.01
CA VAL A 159 -9.79 5.21 16.16
C VAL A 159 -10.25 3.79 16.51
N LEU A 160 -10.83 3.07 15.56
CA LEU A 160 -11.04 1.61 15.67
C LEU A 160 -9.76 0.89 15.24
N GLY A 161 -9.42 -0.23 15.87
CA GLY A 161 -8.41 -1.15 15.37
C GLY A 161 -8.51 -2.55 15.98
N TRP A 162 -7.88 -3.53 15.34
CA TRP A 162 -7.87 -4.94 15.77
C TRP A 162 -6.55 -5.66 15.47
N GLY A 163 -6.31 -6.77 16.17
CA GLY A 163 -5.13 -7.63 16.05
C GLY A 163 -5.36 -8.91 15.24
N LYS A 164 -4.52 -9.94 15.44
CA LYS A 164 -4.68 -11.25 14.75
C LYS A 164 -5.83 -12.05 15.36
N PHE A 165 -5.84 -12.14 16.69
CA PHE A 165 -6.83 -12.89 17.48
C PHE A 165 -7.41 -12.08 18.64
N ASP A 166 -7.17 -10.77 18.70
CA ASP A 166 -7.77 -9.88 19.68
C ASP A 166 -9.13 -9.35 19.18
N ALA A 167 -10.08 -9.10 20.09
CA ALA A 167 -11.29 -8.35 19.76
C ALA A 167 -10.95 -6.92 19.25
N PRO A 168 -11.77 -6.31 18.37
CA PRO A 168 -11.60 -4.91 18.01
C PRO A 168 -11.74 -3.98 19.21
N TYR A 169 -10.97 -2.88 19.22
CA TYR A 169 -11.04 -1.83 20.21
C TYR A 169 -11.19 -0.45 19.57
N VAL A 170 -12.02 0.39 20.17
CA VAL A 170 -12.11 1.83 19.87
C VAL A 170 -11.32 2.62 20.90
N TYR A 171 -10.25 3.26 20.43
CA TYR A 171 -9.45 4.23 21.16
C TYR A 171 -10.06 5.63 21.04
N ASP A 172 -10.13 6.37 22.15
CA ASP A 172 -10.58 7.77 22.22
C ASP A 172 -9.37 8.71 22.42
N PRO A 173 -8.90 9.44 21.37
CA PRO A 173 -7.71 10.29 21.46
C PRO A 173 -7.84 11.55 22.33
N ALA A 174 -9.04 11.84 22.86
CA ALA A 174 -9.28 12.98 23.75
C ALA A 174 -9.18 12.60 25.24
N THR A 175 -9.39 11.32 25.56
CA THR A 175 -9.38 10.79 26.94
C THR A 175 -8.28 9.76 27.19
N GLY A 176 -7.75 9.11 26.14
CA GLY A 176 -6.81 8.00 26.24
C GLY A 176 -7.45 6.63 26.49
N ASN A 177 -8.79 6.58 26.58
CA ASN A 177 -9.53 5.36 26.92
C ASN A 177 -9.69 4.40 25.73
N PHE A 178 -9.92 3.13 26.04
CA PHE A 178 -10.28 2.08 25.09
C PHE A 178 -11.64 1.46 25.46
N ALA A 179 -12.46 1.16 24.47
CA ALA A 179 -13.65 0.31 24.60
C ALA A 179 -13.50 -0.91 23.67
N ALA A 180 -13.92 -2.10 24.13
CA ALA A 180 -13.93 -3.30 23.31
C ALA A 180 -15.23 -3.35 22.48
N GLU A 181 -15.10 -3.60 21.19
CA GLU A 181 -16.20 -3.69 20.21
C GLU A 181 -16.18 -5.10 19.59
N PRO A 182 -16.57 -6.15 20.34
CA PRO A 182 -16.41 -7.53 19.90
C PRO A 182 -17.24 -7.87 18.66
N VAL A 183 -16.67 -8.70 17.79
CA VAL A 183 -17.26 -9.21 16.55
C VAL A 183 -17.08 -10.72 16.50
N GLY A 184 -18.06 -11.45 15.97
CA GLY A 184 -18.07 -12.92 15.95
C GLY A 184 -17.18 -13.56 14.86
N ALA A 185 -16.16 -12.86 14.37
CA ALA A 185 -15.33 -13.29 13.24
C ALA A 185 -13.89 -12.76 13.33
N TRP A 186 -12.93 -13.47 12.74
CA TRP A 186 -11.52 -13.06 12.71
C TRP A 186 -11.25 -12.04 11.60
N LEU A 187 -11.36 -10.75 11.92
CA LEU A 187 -11.16 -9.65 10.96
C LEU A 187 -9.69 -9.42 10.54
N PHE A 188 -8.75 -10.18 11.09
CA PHE A 188 -7.37 -10.20 10.62
C PHE A 188 -7.32 -10.53 9.12
N CYS A 189 -6.43 -9.89 8.38
CA CYS A 189 -6.28 -10.04 6.92
C CYS A 189 -7.48 -9.57 6.08
N ALA A 190 -8.50 -8.95 6.65
CA ALA A 190 -9.61 -8.39 5.89
C ALA A 190 -9.21 -7.14 5.09
N GLY A 191 -10.02 -6.78 4.09
CA GLY A 191 -10.00 -5.49 3.41
C GLY A 191 -11.07 -4.55 3.99
N HIS A 192 -10.81 -3.25 4.04
CA HIS A 192 -11.68 -2.30 4.76
C HIS A 192 -11.81 -0.90 4.12
N SER A 193 -13.05 -0.45 3.89
CA SER A 193 -13.36 0.87 3.34
C SER A 193 -14.62 1.51 3.93
N PHE A 194 -14.64 2.84 4.01
CA PHE A 194 -15.80 3.56 4.51
C PHE A 194 -16.93 3.67 3.47
N LEU A 195 -18.14 3.39 3.92
CA LEU A 195 -19.37 3.59 3.16
C LEU A 195 -19.79 5.08 3.14
N PRO A 196 -20.67 5.50 2.21
CA PRO A 196 -21.16 6.88 2.14
C PRO A 196 -21.90 7.40 3.38
N ASP A 197 -22.31 6.53 4.29
CA ASP A 197 -22.93 6.82 5.59
C ASP A 197 -21.93 6.90 6.76
N GLY A 198 -20.67 6.53 6.53
CA GLY A 198 -19.59 6.54 7.52
C GLY A 198 -19.55 5.30 8.40
N ARG A 199 -20.29 4.23 8.07
CA ARG A 199 -19.99 2.88 8.55
C ARG A 199 -18.71 2.37 7.88
N LEU A 200 -17.94 1.54 8.57
CA LEU A 200 -16.80 0.83 8.00
C LEU A 200 -17.30 -0.50 7.44
N LEU A 201 -17.15 -0.72 6.12
CA LEU A 201 -17.31 -2.04 5.53
C LEU A 201 -15.98 -2.79 5.65
N VAL A 202 -16.04 -3.99 6.20
CA VAL A 202 -14.94 -4.96 6.30
C VAL A 202 -15.33 -6.18 5.49
N ALA A 203 -14.47 -6.58 4.54
CA ALA A 203 -14.70 -7.69 3.61
C ALA A 203 -13.61 -8.74 3.75
N GLY A 204 -14.04 -9.99 3.98
CA GLY A 204 -13.17 -11.11 4.24
C GLY A 204 -12.54 -11.08 5.63
N GLY A 205 -11.45 -11.81 5.79
CA GLY A 205 -10.82 -12.07 7.09
C GLY A 205 -10.03 -13.38 7.08
N HIS A 206 -9.88 -14.01 8.24
CA HIS A 206 -8.96 -15.12 8.47
C HIS A 206 -9.67 -16.42 8.90
N ILE A 207 -9.35 -17.53 8.25
CA ILE A 207 -9.66 -18.89 8.72
C ILE A 207 -8.37 -19.53 9.26
N SER A 208 -7.31 -19.48 8.45
CA SER A 208 -5.93 -19.80 8.79
C SER A 208 -5.00 -18.98 7.89
N ASP A 209 -3.68 -19.08 8.05
CA ASP A 209 -2.76 -18.43 7.12
C ASP A 209 -3.03 -18.98 5.69
N ASP A 210 -2.97 -18.11 4.68
CA ASP A 210 -3.44 -18.34 3.29
C ASP A 210 -4.95 -18.64 3.05
N HIS A 211 -5.81 -18.77 4.08
CA HIS A 211 -7.24 -19.09 3.92
C HIS A 211 -8.18 -17.99 4.43
N GLY A 212 -9.12 -17.56 3.58
CA GLY A 212 -9.94 -16.36 3.79
C GLY A 212 -11.42 -16.60 4.11
N LEU A 213 -11.98 -15.77 4.98
CA LEU A 213 -13.44 -15.70 5.20
C LEU A 213 -14.15 -15.05 4.00
N ALA A 214 -15.40 -15.44 3.72
CA ALA A 214 -16.25 -14.79 2.71
C ALA A 214 -17.09 -13.63 3.28
N ASP A 215 -17.04 -13.46 4.60
CA ASP A 215 -17.93 -12.60 5.37
C ASP A 215 -17.83 -11.12 4.99
N THR A 216 -18.89 -10.37 5.28
CA THR A 216 -18.92 -8.92 5.15
C THR A 216 -19.54 -8.35 6.42
N HIS A 217 -18.79 -7.52 7.13
CA HIS A 217 -19.24 -6.89 8.37
C HIS A 217 -19.26 -5.38 8.22
N LEU A 218 -20.28 -4.74 8.79
CA LEU A 218 -20.43 -3.29 8.82
C LEU A 218 -20.35 -2.81 10.28
N PHE A 219 -19.39 -1.94 10.60
CA PHE A 219 -19.32 -1.29 11.91
C PHE A 219 -19.94 0.11 11.85
N ASP A 220 -20.90 0.41 12.73
CA ASP A 220 -21.37 1.79 12.93
C ASP A 220 -20.71 2.47 14.15
N PRO A 221 -19.80 3.44 13.92
CA PRO A 221 -19.19 4.23 15.00
C PRO A 221 -20.14 5.24 15.68
N GLY A 222 -21.41 5.30 15.26
CA GLY A 222 -22.47 6.04 15.95
C GLY A 222 -23.09 5.26 17.12
N THR A 223 -23.09 3.93 17.06
CA THR A 223 -23.71 3.04 18.07
C THR A 223 -22.68 2.19 18.83
N GLY A 224 -21.53 1.87 18.24
CA GLY A 224 -20.63 0.85 18.80
C GLY A 224 -21.22 -0.55 18.56
N SER A 225 -21.41 -0.91 17.29
CA SER A 225 -22.05 -2.18 16.93
C SER A 225 -21.62 -2.68 15.56
N TRP A 226 -21.49 -4.00 15.45
CA TRP A 226 -21.26 -4.72 14.22
C TRP A 226 -22.56 -5.32 13.66
N GLU A 227 -22.73 -5.25 12.35
CA GLU A 227 -23.79 -5.87 11.55
C GLU A 227 -23.15 -6.86 10.57
N THR A 228 -23.70 -8.06 10.41
CA THR A 228 -23.27 -9.00 9.36
C THR A 228 -24.14 -8.80 8.12
N ALA A 229 -23.50 -8.53 6.99
CA ALA A 229 -24.11 -8.29 5.69
C ALA A 229 -23.93 -9.53 4.76
N PRO A 230 -24.67 -9.62 3.65
CA PRO A 230 -24.52 -10.69 2.67
C PRO A 230 -23.06 -10.90 2.22
N PRO A 231 -22.53 -12.14 2.27
CA PRO A 231 -21.12 -12.42 2.02
C PRO A 231 -20.75 -12.29 0.54
N MET A 232 -19.44 -12.23 0.29
CA MET A 232 -18.85 -12.35 -1.04
C MET A 232 -19.10 -13.76 -1.61
N ARG A 233 -18.94 -13.92 -2.93
CA ARG A 233 -19.05 -15.25 -3.59
C ARG A 233 -17.92 -16.22 -3.25
N LYS A 234 -16.83 -15.70 -2.68
CA LYS A 234 -15.63 -16.42 -2.27
C LYS A 234 -14.97 -15.76 -1.08
N GLY A 235 -14.27 -16.57 -0.29
CA GLY A 235 -13.38 -16.12 0.76
C GLY A 235 -12.31 -15.14 0.26
N ARG A 236 -11.85 -14.22 1.10
CA ARG A 236 -10.71 -13.35 0.78
C ARG A 236 -9.81 -13.09 1.99
N TRP A 237 -8.63 -13.70 1.96
CA TRP A 237 -7.48 -13.38 2.78
C TRP A 237 -6.62 -12.33 2.07
N TYR A 238 -6.30 -11.19 2.72
CA TYR A 238 -5.58 -10.04 2.15
C TYR A 238 -6.17 -9.35 0.88
N PRO A 239 -7.48 -9.05 0.81
CA PRO A 239 -8.03 -8.24 -0.28
C PRO A 239 -7.87 -6.73 -0.04
N THR A 240 -7.76 -5.95 -1.12
CA THR A 240 -8.03 -4.49 -1.04
C THR A 240 -9.50 -4.24 -1.31
N THR A 241 -10.13 -3.39 -0.49
CA THR A 241 -11.40 -2.73 -0.83
C THR A 241 -11.18 -1.28 -1.28
N THR A 242 -12.09 -0.71 -2.07
CA THR A 242 -12.00 0.70 -2.49
C THR A 242 -13.39 1.30 -2.74
N THR A 243 -13.74 2.37 -2.02
CA THR A 243 -15.00 3.13 -2.23
C THR A 243 -14.97 3.86 -3.58
N LEU A 244 -16.00 3.61 -4.40
CA LEU A 244 -16.15 4.09 -5.77
C LEU A 244 -16.96 5.41 -5.84
N PRO A 245 -16.91 6.17 -6.96
CA PRO A 245 -17.64 7.44 -7.11
C PRO A 245 -19.17 7.36 -6.88
N ASN A 246 -19.80 6.24 -7.22
CA ASN A 246 -21.22 6.02 -6.97
C ASN A 246 -21.54 5.76 -5.48
N GLY A 247 -20.55 5.32 -4.69
CA GLY A 247 -20.71 4.91 -3.29
C GLY A 247 -20.74 3.39 -3.08
N GLU A 248 -20.64 2.59 -4.16
CA GLU A 248 -20.34 1.16 -4.07
C GLU A 248 -18.89 0.95 -3.55
N VAL A 249 -18.57 -0.27 -3.10
CA VAL A 249 -17.19 -0.64 -2.69
C VAL A 249 -16.70 -1.80 -3.56
N LEU A 250 -15.63 -1.58 -4.33
CA LEU A 250 -14.90 -2.64 -5.02
C LEU A 250 -14.12 -3.49 -4.02
N VAL A 251 -13.98 -4.80 -4.27
CA VAL A 251 -13.00 -5.69 -3.61
C VAL A 251 -12.13 -6.40 -4.66
N LEU A 252 -10.83 -6.52 -4.37
CA LEU A 252 -9.80 -7.06 -5.26
C LEU A 252 -8.92 -8.10 -4.57
N ALA A 253 -8.53 -9.12 -5.34
CA ALA A 253 -7.56 -10.15 -4.98
C ALA A 253 -7.91 -10.95 -3.70
N GLY A 254 -6.89 -11.54 -3.09
CA GLY A 254 -6.95 -12.40 -1.92
C GLY A 254 -7.14 -13.89 -2.24
N ARG A 255 -7.07 -14.74 -1.21
CA ARG A 255 -7.33 -16.18 -1.31
C ARG A 255 -8.64 -16.61 -0.66
N ASP A 256 -9.24 -17.66 -1.21
CA ASP A 256 -10.53 -18.19 -0.79
C ASP A 256 -10.45 -19.12 0.44
N GLU A 257 -11.57 -19.74 0.78
CA GLU A 257 -11.72 -20.66 1.90
C GLU A 257 -10.81 -21.90 1.79
N ASN A 258 -10.33 -22.19 0.58
CA ASN A 258 -9.52 -23.36 0.20
C ASN A 258 -8.07 -22.97 -0.15
N GLY A 259 -7.69 -21.70 0.07
CA GLY A 259 -6.35 -21.20 -0.27
C GLY A 259 -6.14 -20.91 -1.77
N VAL A 260 -7.21 -20.81 -2.56
CA VAL A 260 -7.16 -20.54 -4.01
C VAL A 260 -7.26 -19.04 -4.27
N THR A 261 -6.36 -18.49 -5.09
CA THR A 261 -6.36 -17.05 -5.45
C THR A 261 -7.62 -16.64 -6.19
N VAL A 262 -8.36 -15.66 -5.65
CA VAL A 262 -9.62 -15.19 -6.22
C VAL A 262 -9.38 -14.17 -7.33
N THR A 263 -9.41 -14.65 -8.58
CA THR A 263 -9.16 -13.83 -9.77
C THR A 263 -10.29 -12.84 -10.10
N VAL A 264 -11.54 -13.13 -9.73
CA VAL A 264 -12.70 -12.30 -10.07
C VAL A 264 -12.93 -11.22 -9.01
N PRO A 265 -12.88 -9.92 -9.35
CA PRO A 265 -13.28 -8.83 -8.46
C PRO A 265 -14.78 -8.82 -8.21
N GLU A 266 -15.21 -8.25 -7.09
CA GLU A 266 -16.62 -8.04 -6.78
C GLU A 266 -16.87 -6.59 -6.36
N VAL A 267 -18.13 -6.13 -6.47
CA VAL A 267 -18.55 -4.78 -6.07
C VAL A 267 -19.76 -4.88 -5.16
N TRP A 268 -19.63 -4.35 -3.95
CA TRP A 268 -20.69 -4.22 -2.96
C TRP A 268 -21.66 -3.11 -3.38
N THR A 269 -22.92 -3.49 -3.59
CA THR A 269 -24.00 -2.63 -4.12
C THR A 269 -24.78 -1.87 -3.03
N GLY A 270 -24.46 -2.09 -1.75
CA GLY A 270 -25.32 -1.71 -0.62
C GLY A 270 -26.30 -2.79 -0.18
N SER A 271 -26.45 -3.87 -0.95
CA SER A 271 -27.36 -5.00 -0.65
C SER A 271 -26.79 -6.39 -0.97
N GLY A 272 -25.59 -6.47 -1.55
CA GLY A 272 -24.91 -7.71 -1.90
C GLY A 272 -23.71 -7.48 -2.81
N TRP A 273 -23.06 -8.56 -3.25
CA TRP A 273 -21.86 -8.51 -4.09
C TRP A 273 -22.11 -8.88 -5.56
N ARG A 274 -21.77 -7.94 -6.45
CA ARG A 274 -21.83 -8.08 -7.91
C ARG A 274 -20.45 -8.45 -8.47
N ALA A 275 -20.32 -9.62 -9.07
CA ALA A 275 -19.07 -10.07 -9.69
C ALA A 275 -18.73 -9.30 -10.98
N LEU A 276 -17.45 -8.96 -11.15
CA LEU A 276 -16.88 -8.41 -12.37
C LEU A 276 -16.24 -9.53 -13.21
N THR A 277 -17.06 -10.36 -13.83
CA THR A 277 -16.62 -11.56 -14.58
C THR A 277 -15.71 -11.25 -15.78
N GLY A 278 -15.82 -10.07 -16.39
CA GLY A 278 -14.92 -9.59 -17.44
C GLY A 278 -13.59 -9.03 -16.91
N ALA A 279 -13.44 -8.93 -15.60
CA ALA A 279 -12.23 -8.47 -14.92
C ALA A 279 -11.48 -9.60 -14.18
N SER A 280 -11.68 -10.86 -14.56
CA SER A 280 -10.92 -11.99 -13.99
C SER A 280 -9.41 -11.82 -14.24
N ARG A 281 -8.62 -11.65 -13.17
CA ARG A 281 -7.16 -11.60 -13.24
C ARG A 281 -6.52 -11.96 -11.89
N THR A 282 -5.45 -12.76 -11.92
CA THR A 282 -4.53 -12.92 -10.78
C THR A 282 -3.92 -11.58 -10.38
N LEU A 283 -3.86 -11.30 -9.08
CA LEU A 283 -3.26 -10.08 -8.52
C LEU A 283 -2.56 -10.42 -7.19
N PRO A 284 -1.48 -9.72 -6.83
CA PRO A 284 -0.89 -9.77 -5.49
C PRO A 284 -1.86 -9.32 -4.38
N TYR A 285 -1.49 -9.62 -3.14
CA TYR A 285 -2.22 -9.22 -1.94
C TYR A 285 -2.25 -7.71 -1.72
N TYR A 286 -3.32 -7.25 -1.04
CA TYR A 286 -3.62 -5.84 -0.83
C TYR A 286 -3.28 -4.94 -2.04
N PRO A 287 -3.82 -5.22 -3.24
CA PRO A 287 -3.43 -4.52 -4.46
C PRO A 287 -3.68 -3.02 -4.32
N ARG A 288 -2.64 -2.20 -4.54
CA ARG A 288 -2.66 -0.74 -4.35
C ARG A 288 -3.55 -0.09 -5.42
N ALA A 289 -4.83 0.09 -5.09
CA ALA A 289 -5.87 0.53 -6.00
C ALA A 289 -6.42 1.91 -5.59
N PHE A 290 -6.65 2.78 -6.58
CA PHE A 290 -7.16 4.14 -6.37
C PHE A 290 -8.25 4.49 -7.37
N VAL A 291 -9.29 5.19 -6.94
CA VAL A 291 -10.22 5.86 -7.86
C VAL A 291 -9.50 7.03 -8.52
N ALA A 292 -9.47 7.06 -9.85
CA ALA A 292 -8.87 8.14 -10.63
C ALA A 292 -9.92 9.19 -11.05
N PRO A 293 -9.51 10.43 -11.39
CA PRO A 293 -10.43 11.50 -11.82
C PRO A 293 -11.29 11.16 -13.05
N ASN A 294 -10.85 10.23 -13.89
CA ASN A 294 -11.62 9.70 -15.03
C ASN A 294 -12.72 8.69 -14.63
N GLY A 295 -12.87 8.36 -13.34
CA GLY A 295 -13.88 7.45 -12.81
C GLY A 295 -13.52 5.96 -12.86
N LYS A 296 -12.41 5.58 -13.53
CA LYS A 296 -11.86 4.23 -13.47
C LYS A 296 -11.09 4.01 -12.17
N VAL A 297 -10.88 2.75 -11.81
CA VAL A 297 -9.90 2.38 -10.78
C VAL A 297 -8.53 2.16 -11.43
N PHE A 298 -7.51 2.79 -10.87
CA PHE A 298 -6.11 2.61 -11.23
C PHE A 298 -5.45 1.67 -10.23
N TYR A 299 -5.04 0.49 -10.69
CA TYR A 299 -4.13 -0.40 -9.99
C TYR A 299 -2.72 0.15 -10.15
N ALA A 300 -2.25 0.90 -9.15
CA ALA A 300 -0.83 1.27 -9.05
C ALA A 300 0.01 0.03 -8.73
N GLY A 301 -0.52 -0.84 -7.86
CA GLY A 301 -0.14 -2.25 -7.73
C GLY A 301 1.20 -2.54 -7.07
N GLU A 302 1.46 -3.83 -6.82
CA GLU A 302 2.79 -4.34 -6.44
C GLU A 302 3.61 -4.72 -7.69
N GLU A 303 3.00 -5.36 -8.69
CA GLU A 303 3.59 -5.66 -10.01
C GLU A 303 4.13 -4.39 -10.72
N GLN A 304 5.21 -4.50 -11.49
CA GLN A 304 5.82 -3.36 -12.19
C GLN A 304 4.84 -2.62 -13.14
N VAL A 305 3.94 -3.36 -13.80
CA VAL A 305 2.93 -2.83 -14.72
C VAL A 305 1.67 -2.40 -13.97
N SER A 306 1.40 -1.10 -13.93
CA SER A 306 0.11 -0.57 -13.43
C SER A 306 -1.00 -0.77 -14.46
N ARG A 307 -2.26 -0.84 -14.02
CA ARG A 307 -3.41 -1.18 -14.90
C ARG A 307 -4.66 -0.39 -14.57
N TRP A 308 -5.57 -0.32 -15.53
CA TRP A 308 -6.89 0.30 -15.40
C TRP A 308 -7.98 -0.76 -15.27
N LEU A 309 -8.91 -0.55 -14.33
CA LEU A 309 -10.10 -1.36 -14.14
C LEU A 309 -11.36 -0.51 -14.36
N THR A 310 -12.27 -1.06 -15.18
CA THR A 310 -13.65 -0.58 -15.29
C THR A 310 -14.54 -1.45 -14.39
N THR A 311 -15.41 -0.83 -13.59
CA THR A 311 -16.24 -1.50 -12.56
C THR A 311 -17.73 -1.58 -12.92
N THR A 312 -18.13 -1.03 -14.07
CA THR A 312 -19.49 -1.11 -14.62
C THR A 312 -19.71 -2.38 -15.43
N GLY A 313 -20.95 -2.86 -15.51
CA GLY A 313 -21.29 -4.11 -16.19
C GLY A 313 -20.56 -5.32 -15.58
N SER A 314 -19.97 -6.15 -16.44
CA SER A 314 -19.05 -7.25 -16.09
C SER A 314 -17.64 -6.78 -15.74
N GLY A 315 -17.34 -5.48 -15.86
CA GLY A 315 -16.00 -4.92 -15.69
C GLY A 315 -14.99 -5.35 -16.76
N GLY A 316 -13.77 -4.84 -16.64
CA GLY A 316 -12.67 -5.22 -17.52
C GLY A 316 -11.37 -4.47 -17.25
N TRP A 317 -10.24 -5.14 -17.49
CA TRP A 317 -8.90 -4.59 -17.38
C TRP A 317 -8.40 -4.00 -18.71
N SER A 318 -7.55 -2.98 -18.62
CA SER A 318 -6.63 -2.62 -19.70
C SER A 318 -5.26 -2.27 -19.13
N THR A 319 -4.20 -2.56 -19.89
CA THR A 319 -2.81 -2.20 -19.52
C THR A 319 -2.69 -0.70 -19.28
N GLY A 320 -1.85 -0.33 -18.31
CA GLY A 320 -1.51 1.04 -17.96
C GLY A 320 0.01 1.23 -17.92
N PRO A 321 0.50 2.36 -17.36
CA PRO A 321 1.91 2.69 -17.41
C PRO A 321 2.77 1.79 -16.52
N THR A 322 3.92 1.38 -17.03
CA THR A 322 4.93 0.58 -16.33
C THR A 322 5.83 1.46 -15.47
N ARG A 323 6.19 1.01 -14.26
CA ARG A 323 7.18 1.69 -13.40
C ARG A 323 8.61 1.49 -13.89
N THR A 324 9.51 2.40 -13.52
CA THR A 324 10.95 2.27 -13.74
C THR A 324 11.58 1.31 -12.73
N TYR A 325 11.13 1.32 -11.47
CA TYR A 325 11.45 0.24 -10.53
C TYR A 325 10.50 -0.95 -10.72
N GLY A 326 10.95 -2.17 -10.38
CA GLY A 326 10.21 -3.42 -10.56
C GLY A 326 9.06 -3.64 -9.57
N SER A 327 9.02 -4.81 -8.94
CA SER A 327 8.05 -5.10 -7.89
C SER A 327 8.21 -4.17 -6.69
N ARG A 328 7.10 -3.65 -6.17
CA ARG A 328 7.06 -2.85 -4.93
C ARG A 328 6.14 -3.47 -3.88
N ASN A 329 6.20 -4.79 -3.74
CA ASN A 329 5.50 -5.49 -2.67
C ASN A 329 5.97 -4.99 -1.29
N TYR A 330 5.02 -4.87 -0.37
CA TYR A 330 5.19 -4.16 0.92
C TYR A 330 5.81 -2.75 0.85
N GLY A 331 5.78 -2.12 -0.33
CA GLY A 331 5.94 -0.68 -0.49
C GLY A 331 4.61 0.04 -0.28
N ALA A 332 4.69 1.33 0.03
CA ALA A 332 3.54 2.17 0.37
C ALA A 332 3.18 3.11 -0.77
N ALA A 333 1.88 3.32 -0.97
CA ALA A 333 1.33 4.15 -2.04
C ALA A 333 0.30 5.14 -1.48
N VAL A 334 0.28 6.38 -1.99
CA VAL A 334 -0.65 7.42 -1.55
C VAL A 334 -1.06 8.36 -2.67
N MET A 335 -2.36 8.67 -2.77
CA MET A 335 -2.89 9.70 -3.65
C MET A 335 -2.79 11.07 -2.97
N TYR A 336 -1.65 11.74 -3.16
CA TYR A 336 -1.33 13.02 -2.52
C TYR A 336 -2.04 14.23 -3.14
N LEU A 337 -2.57 14.09 -4.36
CA LEU A 337 -3.53 14.99 -5.00
C LEU A 337 -4.45 14.16 -5.92
N PRO A 338 -5.64 14.64 -6.34
CA PRO A 338 -6.54 13.87 -7.21
C PRO A 338 -5.85 13.42 -8.51
N GLY A 339 -5.72 12.10 -8.69
CA GLY A 339 -5.01 11.51 -9.83
C GLY A 339 -3.49 11.60 -9.78
N LYS A 340 -2.86 12.15 -8.74
CA LYS A 340 -1.41 12.13 -8.55
C LYS A 340 -1.03 11.19 -7.41
N ILE A 341 -0.22 10.19 -7.71
CA ILE A 341 0.13 9.10 -6.78
C ILE A 341 1.64 9.10 -6.57
N LEU A 342 2.07 8.95 -5.31
CA LEU A 342 3.43 8.61 -4.91
C LEU A 342 3.46 7.12 -4.55
N TYR A 343 4.52 6.42 -4.93
CA TYR A 343 4.84 5.08 -4.45
C TYR A 343 6.29 5.05 -3.95
N ALA A 344 6.51 4.63 -2.71
CA ALA A 344 7.83 4.61 -2.06
C ALA A 344 8.14 3.23 -1.45
N GLY A 345 9.42 2.85 -1.46
CA GLY A 345 9.89 1.60 -0.86
C GLY A 345 9.35 0.32 -1.53
N GLY A 346 9.42 -0.78 -0.79
CA GLY A 346 9.00 -2.12 -1.23
C GLY A 346 10.14 -2.97 -1.84
N GLY A 347 9.77 -4.13 -2.39
CA GLY A 347 10.72 -5.15 -2.89
C GLY A 347 11.52 -5.78 -1.74
N ARG A 348 12.72 -6.31 -2.03
CA ARG A 348 13.77 -6.48 -1.00
C ARG A 348 14.46 -5.14 -0.69
N THR A 349 13.62 -4.17 -0.36
CA THR A 349 13.97 -2.96 0.39
C THR A 349 14.73 -1.92 -0.44
N THR A 350 13.97 -1.06 -1.12
CA THR A 350 14.51 0.11 -1.86
C THR A 350 14.30 1.43 -1.12
N ALA A 351 15.20 2.39 -1.37
CA ALA A 351 15.05 3.80 -0.97
C ALA A 351 14.30 4.63 -2.03
N THR A 352 14.15 4.08 -3.23
CA THR A 352 13.62 4.80 -4.38
C THR A 352 12.11 5.06 -4.24
N ALA A 353 11.66 6.19 -4.76
CA ALA A 353 10.26 6.52 -4.89
C ALA A 353 9.93 7.02 -6.31
N GLU A 354 8.69 6.83 -6.71
CA GLU A 354 8.17 7.20 -8.04
C GLU A 354 6.82 7.91 -7.92
N THR A 355 6.56 8.86 -8.81
CA THR A 355 5.28 9.55 -8.93
C THR A 355 4.66 9.30 -10.30
N ILE A 356 3.33 9.39 -10.37
CA ILE A 356 2.57 9.39 -11.62
C ILE A 356 1.45 10.43 -11.56
N ASP A 357 1.18 11.08 -12.69
CA ASP A 357 0.05 11.97 -12.89
C ASP A 357 -0.93 11.39 -13.89
N LEU A 358 -2.05 10.86 -13.38
CA LEU A 358 -3.15 10.27 -14.17
C LEU A 358 -3.98 11.33 -14.92
N ASN A 359 -3.71 12.62 -14.72
CA ASN A 359 -4.33 13.72 -15.45
C ASN A 359 -3.54 14.14 -16.70
N ALA A 360 -2.32 13.61 -16.89
CA ALA A 360 -1.54 13.88 -18.09
C ALA A 360 -2.15 13.18 -19.32
N ALA A 361 -1.98 13.77 -20.51
CA ALA A 361 -2.47 13.19 -21.77
C ALA A 361 -1.85 11.81 -22.09
N SER A 362 -0.62 11.58 -21.63
CA SER A 362 0.00 10.25 -21.52
C SER A 362 0.58 10.11 -20.11
N PRO A 363 -0.14 9.44 -19.17
CA PRO A 363 0.37 9.20 -17.83
C PRO A 363 1.59 8.28 -17.87
N ALA A 364 2.65 8.65 -17.14
CA ALA A 364 3.87 7.86 -17.02
C ALA A 364 4.42 7.97 -15.60
N TRP A 365 5.00 6.89 -15.09
CA TRP A 365 5.75 6.90 -13.84
C TRP A 365 7.08 7.63 -14.03
N LYS A 366 7.50 8.36 -12.99
CA LYS A 366 8.74 9.14 -12.97
C LYS A 366 9.42 8.96 -11.61
N ARG A 367 10.72 8.73 -11.58
CA ARG A 367 11.51 8.80 -10.33
C ARG A 367 11.37 10.19 -9.72
N THR A 368 11.23 10.23 -8.40
CA THR A 368 11.45 11.43 -7.58
C THR A 368 12.72 11.20 -6.75
N ALA A 369 13.08 12.09 -5.81
CA ALA A 369 14.25 11.83 -4.96
C ALA A 369 14.07 10.52 -4.17
N SER A 370 15.17 9.85 -3.86
CA SER A 370 15.16 8.69 -2.94
C SER A 370 15.05 9.17 -1.49
N MET A 371 14.45 8.32 -0.65
CA MET A 371 14.56 8.42 0.80
C MET A 371 16.03 8.25 1.22
N ALA A 372 16.39 8.75 2.41
CA ALA A 372 17.71 8.53 3.00
C ALA A 372 17.92 7.06 3.42
N TYR A 373 16.83 6.34 3.71
CA TYR A 373 16.87 4.92 4.07
C TYR A 373 16.03 4.06 3.11
N PRO A 374 16.53 2.87 2.72
CA PRO A 374 15.71 1.89 2.03
C PRO A 374 14.72 1.25 3.00
N ARG A 375 13.48 1.02 2.56
CA ARG A 375 12.41 0.50 3.42
C ARG A 375 11.48 -0.50 2.72
N ARG A 376 11.12 -1.58 3.42
CA ARG A 376 9.89 -2.36 3.21
C ARG A 376 9.03 -2.37 4.48
N HIS A 377 7.71 -2.52 4.33
CA HIS A 377 6.69 -2.33 5.37
C HIS A 377 6.62 -0.91 5.98
N LEU A 378 7.16 0.08 5.28
CA LEU A 378 6.94 1.49 5.63
C LEU A 378 5.45 1.82 5.56
N ASN A 379 5.00 2.76 6.38
CA ASN A 379 3.70 3.40 6.23
C ASN A 379 3.87 4.80 5.64
N ALA A 380 3.05 5.15 4.64
CA ALA A 380 2.99 6.49 4.06
C ALA A 380 1.65 7.17 4.38
N THR A 381 1.69 8.36 4.98
CA THR A 381 0.51 9.10 5.45
C THR A 381 0.54 10.53 4.91
N VAL A 382 -0.51 10.96 4.21
CA VAL A 382 -0.61 12.35 3.73
C VAL A 382 -0.97 13.31 4.87
N LEU A 383 -0.34 14.48 4.89
CA LEU A 383 -0.46 15.49 5.94
C LEU A 383 -1.41 16.64 5.54
N PRO A 384 -1.93 17.45 6.49
CA PRO A 384 -2.71 18.65 6.22
C PRO A 384 -2.04 19.67 5.29
N THR A 385 -0.70 19.66 5.21
CA THR A 385 0.12 20.49 4.32
C THR A 385 0.21 19.97 2.87
N GLY A 386 -0.32 18.78 2.58
CA GLY A 386 -0.17 18.08 1.30
C GLY A 386 1.14 17.31 1.15
N GLU A 387 2.05 17.43 2.11
CA GLU A 387 3.28 16.64 2.21
C GLU A 387 2.97 15.19 2.63
N VAL A 388 3.86 14.24 2.34
CA VAL A 388 3.70 12.83 2.71
C VAL A 388 4.73 12.44 3.75
N LEU A 389 4.27 11.97 4.91
CA LEU A 389 5.13 11.38 5.93
C LEU A 389 5.34 9.88 5.65
N VAL A 390 6.58 9.44 5.62
CA VAL A 390 6.98 8.03 5.70
C VAL A 390 7.44 7.69 7.13
N THR A 391 6.98 6.55 7.61
CA THR A 391 7.20 6.05 8.98
C THR A 391 7.54 4.56 8.98
N GLY A 392 8.43 4.16 9.90
CA GLY A 392 8.80 2.76 10.12
C GLY A 392 9.35 2.04 8.89
N GLY A 393 9.08 0.74 8.82
CA GLY A 393 9.67 -0.21 7.89
C GLY A 393 11.04 -0.72 8.37
N SER A 394 11.54 -1.76 7.70
CA SER A 394 12.90 -2.29 7.90
C SER A 394 13.78 -1.98 6.68
N ARG A 395 15.08 -1.72 6.93
CA ARG A 395 16.14 -1.68 5.90
C ARG A 395 16.72 -3.08 5.59
N GLY A 396 16.31 -4.11 6.32
CA GLY A 396 16.70 -5.51 6.09
C GLY A 396 16.13 -6.08 4.79
N THR A 397 16.70 -7.18 4.30
CA THR A 397 16.30 -7.80 3.02
C THR A 397 15.54 -9.12 3.19
N SER A 398 15.30 -9.52 4.42
CA SER A 398 14.46 -10.67 4.80
C SER A 398 12.96 -10.35 4.69
N PHE A 399 12.09 -11.33 4.96
CA PHE A 399 10.64 -11.08 4.99
C PHE A 399 10.25 -10.08 6.09
N ASN A 400 10.75 -10.24 7.31
CA ASN A 400 10.59 -9.31 8.42
C ASN A 400 11.87 -9.31 9.25
N GLU A 401 12.37 -8.13 9.63
CA GLU A 401 13.71 -7.96 10.21
C GLU A 401 13.74 -6.74 11.17
N PRO A 402 13.17 -6.85 12.40
CA PRO A 402 13.07 -5.75 13.37
C PRO A 402 14.41 -5.16 13.83
N SER A 403 15.45 -5.98 13.91
CA SER A 403 16.83 -5.55 14.21
C SER A 403 17.40 -4.54 13.20
N LEU A 404 16.74 -4.35 12.06
CA LEU A 404 17.03 -3.35 11.04
C LEU A 404 15.84 -2.40 10.81
N ALA A 405 15.00 -2.15 11.82
CA ALA A 405 13.95 -1.14 11.78
C ALA A 405 14.51 0.27 11.49
N VAL A 406 13.69 1.11 10.82
CA VAL A 406 14.08 2.46 10.40
C VAL A 406 13.28 3.51 11.18
N HIS A 407 13.78 3.81 12.38
CA HIS A 407 13.20 4.75 13.34
C HIS A 407 13.06 6.20 12.84
N VAL A 408 14.03 6.68 12.06
CA VAL A 408 13.99 8.02 11.46
C VAL A 408 12.78 8.09 10.54
N ALA A 409 11.87 9.05 10.75
CA ALA A 409 10.80 9.32 9.80
C ALA A 409 11.26 10.32 8.73
N GLU A 410 10.58 10.36 7.59
CA GLU A 410 10.95 11.22 6.46
C GLU A 410 9.72 11.89 5.85
N ILE A 411 9.79 13.17 5.50
CA ILE A 411 8.69 13.91 4.86
C ILE A 411 9.06 14.21 3.41
N TRP A 412 8.25 13.73 2.46
CA TRP A 412 8.34 14.08 1.04
C TRP A 412 7.51 15.32 0.72
N ASN A 413 8.11 16.27 0.01
CA ASN A 413 7.45 17.48 -0.43
C ASN A 413 7.03 17.38 -1.92
N PRO A 414 5.73 17.38 -2.26
CA PRO A 414 5.25 17.19 -3.64
C PRO A 414 5.56 18.34 -4.60
N ALA A 415 5.99 19.51 -4.09
CA ALA A 415 6.34 20.66 -4.93
C ALA A 415 7.81 20.66 -5.38
N THR A 416 8.70 20.01 -4.63
CA THR A 416 10.13 19.89 -4.96
C THR A 416 10.57 18.48 -5.32
N GLY A 417 9.79 17.46 -4.92
CA GLY A 417 10.17 16.06 -5.05
C GLY A 417 11.22 15.59 -4.03
N ALA A 418 11.63 16.45 -3.09
CA ALA A 418 12.69 16.16 -2.11
C ALA A 418 12.13 15.52 -0.82
N TRP A 419 12.99 14.77 -0.14
CA TRP A 419 12.74 14.23 1.20
C TRP A 419 13.48 15.04 2.27
N THR A 420 12.88 15.16 3.45
CA THR A 420 13.48 15.75 4.65
C THR A 420 13.41 14.73 5.78
N GLN A 421 14.56 14.33 6.33
CA GLN A 421 14.62 13.53 7.56
C GLN A 421 14.06 14.34 8.74
N VAL A 422 13.27 13.69 9.58
CA VAL A 422 12.61 14.28 10.76
C VAL A 422 12.79 13.39 11.98
N ALA A 423 12.19 13.73 13.12
CA ALA A 423 12.42 13.03 14.39
C ALA A 423 12.18 11.52 14.30
N SER A 424 12.95 10.75 15.07
CA SER A 424 12.86 9.28 15.12
C SER A 424 11.84 8.79 16.16
N ASN A 425 11.10 7.73 15.83
CA ASN A 425 10.25 7.02 16.79
C ASN A 425 11.07 5.98 17.59
N ALA A 426 10.66 5.64 18.81
CA ALA A 426 11.43 4.82 19.75
C ALA A 426 11.25 3.30 19.58
N VAL A 427 10.30 2.84 18.76
CA VAL A 427 9.85 1.43 18.69
C VAL A 427 10.09 0.81 17.32
N ASP A 428 10.49 -0.47 17.30
CA ASP A 428 10.67 -1.26 16.07
C ASP A 428 9.33 -1.51 15.37
N ARG A 429 9.06 -0.76 14.30
CA ARG A 429 7.79 -0.83 13.55
C ARG A 429 8.06 -1.27 12.11
N THR A 430 7.89 -2.56 11.86
CA THR A 430 8.22 -3.21 10.57
C THR A 430 6.97 -3.77 9.92
N TYR A 431 6.95 -5.06 9.55
CA TYR A 431 5.73 -5.73 9.09
C TYR A 431 4.64 -5.59 10.15
N HIS A 432 3.37 -5.60 9.72
CA HIS A 432 2.21 -5.43 10.60
C HIS A 432 2.10 -4.09 11.35
N SER A 433 2.99 -3.11 11.11
CA SER A 433 2.84 -1.75 11.64
C SER A 433 1.86 -0.89 10.82
N THR A 434 1.27 0.12 11.45
CA THR A 434 0.21 0.98 10.90
C THR A 434 0.46 2.47 11.20
N SER A 435 0.08 3.39 10.29
CA SER A 435 0.11 4.84 10.53
C SER A 435 -1.15 5.56 10.03
N LEU A 436 -1.68 6.50 10.83
CA LEU A 436 -2.98 7.14 10.63
C LEU A 436 -2.94 8.64 11.02
N LEU A 437 -3.38 9.54 10.13
CA LEU A 437 -3.54 10.97 10.43
C LEU A 437 -4.73 11.20 11.37
N LEU A 438 -4.55 12.00 12.42
CA LEU A 438 -5.60 12.34 13.38
C LEU A 438 -6.22 13.73 13.13
N PRO A 439 -7.47 13.98 13.59
CA PRO A 439 -8.14 15.28 13.48
C PRO A 439 -7.41 16.45 14.18
N ASP A 440 -6.47 16.19 15.09
CA ASP A 440 -5.64 17.21 15.70
C ASP A 440 -4.33 17.49 14.94
N GLY A 441 -4.12 16.87 13.78
CA GLY A 441 -2.93 17.07 12.95
C GLY A 441 -1.67 16.35 13.44
N ARG A 442 -1.76 15.45 14.43
CA ARG A 442 -0.71 14.45 14.71
C ARG A 442 -0.90 13.22 13.84
N VAL A 443 0.15 12.40 13.70
CA VAL A 443 0.05 11.06 13.11
C VAL A 443 0.24 10.03 14.22
N LEU A 444 -0.71 9.10 14.32
CA LEU A 444 -0.63 7.92 15.17
C LEU A 444 0.16 6.85 14.41
N HIS A 445 1.27 6.35 14.97
CA HIS A 445 2.01 5.20 14.43
C HIS A 445 1.99 4.07 15.47
N ALA A 446 1.52 2.89 15.07
CA ALA A 446 1.20 1.80 15.98
C ALA A 446 1.60 0.43 15.40
N ALA A 447 1.49 -0.61 16.24
CA ALA A 447 1.72 -2.01 15.90
C ALA A 447 3.13 -2.39 15.37
N SER A 448 3.37 -3.69 15.39
CA SER A 448 4.42 -4.52 14.78
C SER A 448 4.28 -5.92 15.43
N GLY A 449 4.74 -6.99 14.79
CA GLY A 449 4.67 -8.36 15.36
C GLY A 449 3.59 -9.24 14.71
N ASN A 450 3.01 -10.18 15.46
CA ASN A 450 2.02 -11.18 15.01
C ASN A 450 2.44 -11.93 13.72
N ALA A 451 3.74 -12.15 13.54
CA ALA A 451 4.37 -12.72 12.36
C ALA A 451 5.68 -13.42 12.74
N LEU A 452 6.22 -14.24 11.83
CA LEU A 452 7.52 -14.90 12.02
C LEU A 452 8.69 -14.06 11.48
N LEU A 453 9.86 -14.30 12.04
CA LEU A 453 11.16 -13.85 11.54
C LEU A 453 11.74 -14.89 10.56
N ALA A 454 12.85 -14.55 9.90
CA ALA A 454 13.47 -15.39 8.86
C ALA A 454 14.04 -16.73 9.36
N ASP A 455 14.20 -16.89 10.67
CA ASP A 455 14.62 -18.12 11.35
C ASP A 455 13.44 -18.96 11.89
N GLY A 456 12.19 -18.50 11.66
CA GLY A 456 10.98 -19.14 12.16
C GLY A 456 10.59 -18.75 13.60
N THR A 457 11.33 -17.87 14.27
CA THR A 457 10.97 -17.37 15.61
C THR A 457 9.86 -16.30 15.51
N PRO A 458 9.02 -16.11 16.55
CA PRO A 458 8.03 -15.03 16.57
C PRO A 458 8.66 -13.64 16.63
N SER A 459 8.20 -12.73 15.77
CA SER A 459 8.53 -11.30 15.83
C SER A 459 7.95 -10.68 17.11
N PRO A 460 8.68 -9.81 17.82
CA PRO A 460 8.17 -9.14 19.03
C PRO A 460 6.88 -8.34 18.78
N ASP A 461 5.92 -8.52 19.69
CA ASP A 461 4.58 -7.92 19.62
C ASP A 461 4.56 -6.50 20.20
N GLN A 462 4.37 -5.50 19.34
CA GLN A 462 4.32 -4.09 19.74
C GLN A 462 2.88 -3.67 20.07
N LYS A 463 2.41 -4.08 21.27
CA LYS A 463 1.13 -3.65 21.88
C LYS A 463 1.19 -2.19 22.37
N ASN A 464 1.59 -1.28 21.49
CA ASN A 464 1.79 0.15 21.77
C ASN A 464 1.73 1.02 20.50
N ALA A 465 1.55 2.32 20.71
CA ALA A 465 1.55 3.34 19.68
C ALA A 465 2.29 4.62 20.13
N GLU A 466 2.75 5.41 19.17
CA GLU A 466 3.39 6.70 19.38
C GLU A 466 2.69 7.78 18.54
N PHE A 467 2.66 9.02 19.04
CA PHE A 467 2.06 10.15 18.35
C PHE A 467 3.15 11.07 17.83
N TYR A 468 3.33 11.13 16.52
CA TYR A 468 4.17 12.12 15.88
C TYR A 468 3.46 13.46 15.78
N SER A 469 4.13 14.52 16.22
CA SER A 469 3.77 15.91 16.03
C SER A 469 4.65 16.49 14.93
N PRO A 470 4.16 16.69 13.69
CA PRO A 470 4.99 17.17 12.59
C PRO A 470 5.43 18.63 12.77
N PRO A 471 6.45 19.10 12.03
CA PRO A 471 7.08 20.41 12.24
C PRO A 471 6.11 21.58 12.15
N TYR A 472 5.01 21.46 11.39
CA TYR A 472 3.98 22.50 11.30
C TYR A 472 3.28 22.80 12.64
N LEU A 473 3.29 21.88 13.63
CA LEU A 473 2.71 22.14 14.95
C LEU A 473 3.59 23.06 15.82
N PHE A 474 4.83 23.34 15.40
CA PHE A 474 5.79 24.20 16.10
C PHE A 474 6.00 25.55 15.40
N LYS A 475 5.34 25.82 14.26
CA LYS A 475 5.47 27.07 13.47
C LYS A 475 4.56 28.22 13.93
N GLY A 476 4.19 28.23 15.22
CA GLY A 476 3.35 29.25 15.86
C GLY A 476 1.89 28.85 16.06
N THR A 477 1.05 29.85 16.39
CA THR A 477 -0.35 29.65 16.79
C THR A 477 -1.19 28.98 15.70
N ARG A 478 -1.94 27.94 16.09
CA ARG A 478 -2.85 27.23 15.20
C ARG A 478 -4.09 28.06 14.87
N PRO A 479 -4.57 28.10 13.61
CA PRO A 479 -5.87 28.70 13.29
C PRO A 479 -7.01 27.88 13.89
N THR A 480 -8.14 28.53 14.18
CA THR A 480 -9.32 27.88 14.80
C THR A 480 -10.50 27.90 13.85
N ILE A 481 -11.15 26.75 13.68
CA ILE A 481 -12.46 26.62 13.04
C ILE A 481 -13.53 26.67 14.13
N SER A 482 -14.26 27.80 14.23
CA SER A 482 -15.34 27.96 15.20
C SER A 482 -16.61 27.19 14.79
N SER A 483 -16.91 27.13 13.48
CA SER A 483 -18.05 26.38 12.94
C SER A 483 -17.75 25.79 11.56
N ALA A 484 -18.43 24.68 11.22
CA ALA A 484 -18.47 24.09 9.89
C ALA A 484 -19.76 23.26 9.77
N PRO A 485 -20.32 23.03 8.57
CA PRO A 485 -21.47 22.17 8.40
C PRO A 485 -21.09 20.70 8.62
N THR A 486 -22.05 19.89 9.09
CA THR A 486 -21.87 18.43 9.25
C THR A 486 -21.89 17.69 7.90
N SER A 487 -22.44 18.30 6.85
CA SER A 487 -22.38 17.76 5.49
C SER A 487 -22.37 18.86 4.43
N ALA A 488 -21.76 18.57 3.27
CA ALA A 488 -21.82 19.39 2.06
C ALA A 488 -22.18 18.53 0.85
N ARG A 489 -22.82 19.12 -0.16
CA ARG A 489 -23.05 18.49 -1.48
C ARG A 489 -21.88 18.75 -2.42
N TYR A 490 -21.72 17.92 -3.44
CA TYR A 490 -20.77 18.18 -4.53
C TYR A 490 -20.98 19.56 -5.17
N GLY A 491 -19.89 20.31 -5.39
CA GLY A 491 -19.89 21.66 -5.94
C GLY A 491 -20.50 22.77 -5.04
N GLN A 492 -21.05 22.45 -3.88
CA GLN A 492 -21.68 23.42 -2.97
C GLN A 492 -20.63 24.30 -2.28
N SER A 493 -20.84 25.62 -2.28
CA SER A 493 -20.15 26.53 -1.36
C SER A 493 -20.78 26.52 0.03
N PHE A 494 -19.96 26.47 1.08
CA PHE A 494 -20.40 26.47 2.47
C PHE A 494 -19.47 27.31 3.37
N VAL A 495 -20.02 27.91 4.42
CA VAL A 495 -19.25 28.73 5.35
C VAL A 495 -18.52 27.87 6.39
N VAL A 496 -17.23 28.14 6.57
CA VAL A 496 -16.40 27.66 7.67
C VAL A 496 -16.06 28.86 8.55
N GLY A 497 -16.60 28.89 9.76
CA GLY A 497 -16.42 29.98 10.70
C GLY A 497 -15.00 30.04 11.26
N THR A 498 -14.41 31.23 11.32
CA THR A 498 -13.11 31.45 11.94
C THR A 498 -12.95 32.91 12.36
N SER A 499 -12.22 33.15 13.46
CA SER A 499 -11.93 34.50 13.99
C SER A 499 -10.91 35.28 13.15
N SER A 500 -10.25 34.64 12.19
CA SER A 500 -9.12 35.22 11.46
C SER A 500 -9.13 34.83 9.97
N PRO A 501 -10.20 35.13 9.22
CA PRO A 501 -10.39 34.61 7.86
C PRO A 501 -9.32 35.11 6.88
N ALA A 502 -8.83 36.35 7.03
CA ALA A 502 -7.74 36.90 6.24
C ALA A 502 -6.37 36.25 6.50
N ALA A 503 -6.24 35.44 7.57
CA ALA A 503 -5.02 34.69 7.88
C ALA A 503 -5.03 33.25 7.34
N VAL A 504 -6.14 32.78 6.75
CA VAL A 504 -6.21 31.46 6.11
C VAL A 504 -5.56 31.54 4.72
N ALA A 505 -4.51 30.76 4.52
CA ALA A 505 -3.78 30.69 3.25
C ALA A 505 -4.19 29.48 2.39
N LYS A 506 -4.62 28.38 3.01
CA LYS A 506 -5.09 27.17 2.32
C LYS A 506 -6.18 26.45 3.12
N VAL A 507 -7.02 25.69 2.42
CA VAL A 507 -7.96 24.72 3.01
C VAL A 507 -7.67 23.34 2.41
N SER A 508 -7.35 22.36 3.25
CA SER A 508 -7.17 20.96 2.83
C SER A 508 -8.32 20.06 3.29
N PHE A 509 -8.60 19.05 2.48
CA PHE A 509 -9.70 18.12 2.64
C PHE A 509 -9.19 16.69 2.43
N ILE A 510 -9.23 15.88 3.49
CA ILE A 510 -8.54 14.58 3.55
C ILE A 510 -9.55 13.51 3.97
N ALA A 511 -9.69 12.43 3.21
CA ALA A 511 -10.58 11.32 3.58
C ALA A 511 -10.14 10.67 4.91
N LEU A 512 -11.08 10.10 5.66
CA LEU A 512 -10.72 9.34 6.86
C LEU A 512 -9.88 8.10 6.48
N GLY A 513 -8.74 7.94 7.16
CA GLY A 513 -7.81 6.85 6.88
C GLY A 513 -8.27 5.50 7.41
N SER A 514 -7.84 4.43 6.76
CA SER A 514 -8.21 3.04 7.02
C SER A 514 -7.09 2.14 6.50
N THR A 515 -6.17 1.77 7.39
CA THR A 515 -4.80 1.32 7.08
C THR A 515 -4.48 -0.08 7.61
N THR A 516 -3.73 -0.85 6.83
CA THR A 516 -3.07 -2.10 7.21
C THR A 516 -1.94 -2.41 6.22
N HIS A 517 -0.99 -3.29 6.57
CA HIS A 517 -0.04 -3.89 5.60
C HIS A 517 0.65 -2.90 4.63
N ALA A 518 1.17 -1.78 5.16
CA ALA A 518 1.81 -0.68 4.40
C ALA A 518 0.89 0.10 3.43
N PHE A 519 -0.43 -0.08 3.49
CA PHE A 519 -1.38 0.62 2.63
C PHE A 519 -2.64 1.12 3.36
N ASP A 520 -2.94 2.41 3.22
CA ASP A 520 -4.24 2.99 3.53
C ASP A 520 -5.03 3.17 2.23
N ALA A 521 -6.04 2.32 2.04
CA ALA A 521 -6.85 2.28 0.82
C ALA A 521 -7.90 3.42 0.73
N ASN A 522 -8.03 4.23 1.78
CA ASN A 522 -9.09 5.23 1.90
C ASN A 522 -8.54 6.66 1.82
N GLN A 523 -7.36 6.91 2.41
CA GLN A 523 -6.72 8.23 2.40
C GLN A 523 -6.59 8.79 0.99
N ARG A 524 -6.92 10.07 0.86
CA ARG A 524 -6.70 10.90 -0.34
C ARG A 524 -6.75 12.35 0.09
N PHE A 525 -5.96 13.19 -0.57
CA PHE A 525 -5.82 14.60 -0.24
C PHE A 525 -6.29 15.48 -1.40
N MET A 526 -6.90 16.63 -1.08
CA MET A 526 -7.02 17.75 -2.00
C MET A 526 -7.03 19.10 -1.29
N TRP A 527 -6.69 20.14 -2.04
CA TRP A 527 -6.98 21.53 -1.70
C TRP A 527 -8.42 21.88 -2.11
N LEU A 528 -9.08 22.78 -1.39
CA LEU A 528 -10.38 23.35 -1.75
C LEU A 528 -10.25 24.85 -2.01
N ASP A 529 -10.98 25.35 -3.03
CA ASP A 529 -11.13 26.78 -3.27
C ASP A 529 -11.88 27.43 -2.11
N PHE A 530 -11.49 28.66 -1.73
CA PHE A 530 -12.22 29.44 -0.74
C PHE A 530 -12.10 30.95 -1.00
N THR A 531 -13.05 31.71 -0.46
CA THR A 531 -12.99 33.18 -0.36
C THR A 531 -13.28 33.62 1.07
N THR A 532 -12.84 34.83 1.45
CA THR A 532 -13.24 35.43 2.74
C THR A 532 -14.72 35.85 2.69
N THR A 533 -15.39 35.80 3.85
CA THR A 533 -16.80 36.21 3.99
C THR A 533 -17.10 36.65 5.42
N THR A 534 -18.28 37.22 5.66
CA THR A 534 -18.72 37.62 7.00
C THR A 534 -18.73 36.42 7.95
N GLY A 535 -17.94 36.49 9.02
CA GLY A 535 -17.82 35.44 10.04
C GLY A 535 -16.87 34.28 9.72
N GLY A 536 -16.19 34.28 8.57
CA GLY A 536 -15.24 33.21 8.23
C GLY A 536 -14.83 33.17 6.76
N ILE A 537 -14.77 31.97 6.21
CA ILE A 537 -14.47 31.72 4.79
C ILE A 537 -15.59 30.92 4.13
N SER A 538 -15.88 31.20 2.86
CA SER A 538 -16.76 30.40 2.01
C SER A 538 -15.90 29.38 1.26
N VAL A 539 -15.95 28.11 1.66
CA VAL A 539 -15.22 26.99 1.05
C VAL A 539 -16.10 26.30 0.01
N LYS A 540 -15.53 25.96 -1.13
CA LYS A 540 -16.21 25.21 -2.21
C LYS A 540 -15.95 23.71 -2.07
N ALA A 541 -17.02 22.92 -1.96
CA ALA A 541 -16.94 21.46 -1.92
C ALA A 541 -16.41 20.88 -3.25
N PRO A 542 -15.80 19.68 -3.24
CA PRO A 542 -15.31 19.02 -4.46
C PRO A 542 -16.37 18.94 -5.56
N ALA A 543 -15.98 19.24 -6.80
CA ALA A 543 -16.91 19.35 -7.93
C ALA A 543 -17.47 17.99 -8.42
N SER A 544 -16.78 16.88 -8.13
CA SER A 544 -17.16 15.55 -8.66
C SER A 544 -16.78 14.42 -7.71
N ARG A 545 -17.60 13.37 -7.73
CA ARG A 545 -17.43 12.09 -7.05
C ARG A 545 -16.17 11.31 -7.48
N ASN A 546 -15.63 11.61 -8.66
CA ASN A 546 -14.36 11.02 -9.11
C ASN A 546 -13.14 11.62 -8.41
N LEU A 547 -13.23 12.87 -7.94
CA LEU A 547 -12.16 13.54 -7.20
C LEU A 547 -12.21 13.13 -5.72
N ALA A 548 -13.42 13.14 -5.14
CA ALA A 548 -13.71 12.71 -3.79
C ALA A 548 -14.92 11.76 -3.80
N PRO A 549 -14.75 10.43 -3.69
CA PRO A 549 -15.86 9.51 -3.47
C PRO A 549 -16.68 9.89 -2.21
N PRO A 550 -17.99 9.60 -2.18
CA PRO A 550 -18.87 10.03 -1.10
C PRO A 550 -18.52 9.33 0.22
N GLY A 551 -18.55 10.06 1.33
CA GLY A 551 -18.02 9.60 2.60
C GLY A 551 -17.67 10.76 3.54
N TYR A 552 -16.74 10.53 4.46
CA TYR A 552 -16.33 11.50 5.48
C TYR A 552 -14.89 11.98 5.26
N TYR A 553 -14.66 13.26 5.53
CA TYR A 553 -13.40 13.95 5.28
C TYR A 553 -13.07 14.93 6.41
N MET A 554 -11.81 15.00 6.81
CA MET A 554 -11.26 16.06 7.65
C MET A 554 -11.01 17.32 6.81
N LEU A 555 -11.68 18.43 7.18
CA LEU A 555 -11.36 19.77 6.69
C LEU A 555 -10.42 20.47 7.67
N PHE A 556 -9.28 20.94 7.19
CA PHE A 556 -8.33 21.78 7.92
C PHE A 556 -8.22 23.16 7.25
N THR A 557 -8.15 24.23 8.05
CA THR A 557 -7.63 25.53 7.58
C THR A 557 -6.16 25.65 7.95
N LEU A 558 -5.34 26.22 7.05
CA LEU A 558 -3.91 26.45 7.27
C LEU A 558 -3.61 27.94 7.20
N ASN A 559 -2.76 28.43 8.09
CA ASN A 559 -2.28 29.81 8.06
C ASN A 559 -1.08 29.98 7.09
N GLY A 560 -0.58 31.21 6.92
CA GLY A 560 0.56 31.52 6.05
C GLY A 560 1.86 30.78 6.40
N ASN A 561 2.06 30.35 7.65
CA ASN A 561 3.21 29.55 8.08
C ASN A 561 3.02 28.04 7.81
N GLY A 562 1.87 27.63 7.26
CA GLY A 562 1.49 26.24 7.05
C GLY A 562 0.99 25.52 8.30
N VAL A 563 0.69 26.24 9.39
CA VAL A 563 0.15 25.63 10.63
C VAL A 563 -1.33 25.26 10.40
N PRO A 564 -1.73 23.99 10.57
CA PRO A 564 -3.11 23.56 10.43
C PRO A 564 -3.93 23.76 11.71
N SER A 565 -5.22 24.03 11.55
CA SER A 565 -6.22 23.98 12.60
C SER A 565 -6.35 22.57 13.21
N LYS A 566 -7.14 22.41 14.28
CA LYS A 566 -7.82 21.11 14.47
C LYS A 566 -8.92 20.98 13.40
N ALA A 567 -9.15 19.79 12.89
CA ALA A 567 -10.08 19.56 11.80
C ALA A 567 -11.56 19.74 12.21
N ARG A 568 -12.42 19.83 11.20
CA ARG A 568 -13.82 19.45 11.29
C ARG A 568 -14.07 18.29 10.35
N ILE A 569 -14.70 17.23 10.84
CA ILE A 569 -15.09 16.09 10.01
C ILE A 569 -16.43 16.41 9.35
N ILE A 570 -16.48 16.34 8.02
CA ILE A 570 -17.64 16.72 7.18
C ILE A 570 -18.01 15.54 6.27
N ARG A 571 -19.31 15.25 6.12
CA ARG A 571 -19.83 14.27 5.17
C ARG A 571 -20.02 14.89 3.78
N LEU A 572 -19.40 14.33 2.74
CA LEU A 572 -19.62 14.70 1.34
C LEU A 572 -20.63 13.73 0.70
N ARG A 573 -21.62 14.26 -0.03
CA ARG A 573 -22.75 13.48 -0.58
C ARG A 573 -23.32 14.02 -1.90
#